data_AF-A0A3D5DRC5-F1
#
_entry.id   AF-A0A3D5DRC5-F1
#
_cell.length_a   1.000
_cell.length_b   1.000
_cell.length_c   1.000
_cell.angle_alpha   90.00
_cell.angle_beta   90.00
_cell.angle_gamma   90.00
#
_symmetry.space_group_name_H-M   'P 1'
#
loop_
_entity.id
_entity.type
_entity.pdbx_description
1 polymer ?
#
loop_
_entity_poly.entity_id
_entity_poly.type
_entity_poly.pdbx_seq_one_letter_code
_entity_poly.pdbx_strand_id
1 'polypeptide(L)'
;MLVRTRLSTREPGQVTGYAVALAGDMARAGGPVWFGGGKLAADLTLPKLRCRWGTGRAGALRGVDLTAAERNAIWQHAARTAQNARDQIRAAASVGDLGSVTDAAWAASDTLHSAAAVLGSRVVRQAADSYAQAARIPYARMPRPTPAGNSLRQAARLLSRAALVNPTAAQASLIVRLAALAEAVIELRQAQQHAAQAAAARRAAEHLHAEGRRLGRRTESRATRSARLAAESFPAQPGAAPRVPGWHPTASSSWRGPAPSRPRGPTR
;
A
#
# COMPACT_ATOMS: atom_id res chain seq x y z
N MET A 1 -10.64 17.31 -20.84
CA MET A 1 -9.69 16.71 -21.82
C MET A 1 -10.37 15.49 -22.42
N LEU A 2 -10.37 15.38 -23.75
CA LEU A 2 -10.96 14.26 -24.49
C LEU A 2 -9.85 13.36 -25.04
N VAL A 3 -10.09 12.06 -25.09
CA VAL A 3 -9.12 11.06 -25.60
C VAL A 3 -9.82 10.12 -26.55
N ARG A 4 -9.24 9.93 -27.74
CA ARG A 4 -9.71 8.99 -28.77
C ARG A 4 -8.61 7.98 -29.08
N THR A 5 -8.92 6.70 -29.01
CA THR A 5 -8.02 5.61 -29.41
C THR A 5 -8.16 5.33 -30.91
N ARG A 6 -7.06 4.95 -31.56
CA ARG A 6 -7.05 4.38 -32.91
C ARG A 6 -6.87 2.87 -32.77
N LEU A 7 -7.78 2.11 -33.35
CA LEU A 7 -7.74 0.65 -33.35
C LEU A 7 -7.07 0.16 -34.63
N SER A 8 -6.42 -1.00 -34.54
CA SER A 8 -5.88 -1.71 -35.68
C SER A 8 -7.02 -2.19 -36.56
N THR A 9 -6.86 -2.05 -37.87
CA THR A 9 -7.77 -2.65 -38.86
C THR A 9 -7.44 -4.13 -39.10
N ARG A 10 -6.26 -4.61 -38.67
CA ARG A 10 -5.80 -5.99 -38.86
C ARG A 10 -6.05 -6.88 -37.64
N GLU A 11 -5.93 -6.34 -36.43
CA GLU A 11 -6.21 -7.05 -35.17
C GLU A 11 -7.35 -6.34 -34.41
N PRO A 12 -8.56 -6.93 -34.39
CA PRO A 12 -9.68 -6.37 -33.65
C PRO A 12 -9.32 -6.12 -32.17
N GLY A 13 -9.58 -4.91 -31.67
CA GLY A 13 -9.31 -4.52 -30.29
C GLY A 13 -7.87 -4.07 -30.00
N GLN A 14 -6.93 -4.23 -30.93
CA GLN A 14 -5.56 -3.76 -30.74
C GLN A 14 -5.49 -2.23 -30.92
N VAL A 15 -5.16 -1.48 -29.87
CA VAL A 15 -4.92 -0.03 -29.98
C VAL A 15 -3.57 0.24 -30.68
N THR A 16 -3.57 0.96 -31.79
CA THR A 16 -2.36 1.32 -32.56
C THR A 16 -1.92 2.76 -32.36
N GLY A 17 -2.80 3.62 -31.86
CA GLY A 17 -2.50 5.02 -31.56
C GLY A 17 -3.53 5.66 -30.66
N TYR A 18 -3.29 6.91 -30.28
CA TYR A 18 -4.26 7.74 -29.57
C TYR A 18 -4.14 9.18 -30.03
N ALA A 19 -5.22 9.94 -29.85
CA ALA A 19 -5.26 11.38 -30.01
C ALA A 19 -5.97 12.02 -28.82
N VAL A 20 -5.55 13.23 -28.46
CA VAL A 20 -6.14 14.01 -27.37
C VAL A 20 -6.63 15.34 -27.89
N ALA A 21 -7.67 15.87 -27.27
CA ALA A 21 -8.15 17.22 -27.51
C ALA A 21 -8.38 17.94 -26.17
N LEU A 22 -8.02 19.20 -26.10
CA LEU A 22 -8.32 20.05 -24.95
C LEU A 22 -9.79 20.50 -25.05
N ALA A 23 -10.49 20.51 -23.91
CA ALA A 23 -11.84 21.06 -23.88
C ALA A 23 -11.73 22.59 -24.05
N GLY A 24 -12.22 23.11 -25.17
CA GLY A 24 -12.11 24.53 -25.54
C GLY A 24 -11.27 24.81 -26.79
N ASP A 25 -10.47 23.84 -27.25
CA ASP A 25 -9.66 23.99 -28.46
C ASP A 25 -10.43 23.43 -29.66
N MET A 26 -11.13 24.32 -30.36
CA MET A 26 -12.07 23.99 -31.44
C MET A 26 -11.50 24.45 -32.78
N ALA A 27 -11.58 23.58 -33.79
CA ALA A 27 -11.32 23.95 -35.17
C ALA A 27 -12.36 24.97 -35.65
N ARG A 28 -12.05 25.72 -36.71
CA ARG A 28 -12.99 26.65 -37.36
C ARG A 28 -14.35 26.04 -37.73
N ALA A 29 -14.40 24.72 -37.92
CA ALA A 29 -15.62 23.96 -38.20
C ALA A 29 -16.40 23.54 -36.94
N GLY A 30 -16.04 24.01 -35.74
CA GLY A 30 -16.75 23.76 -34.48
C GLY A 30 -16.44 22.43 -33.79
N GLY A 31 -15.55 21.60 -34.34
CA GLY A 31 -15.13 20.32 -33.74
C GLY A 31 -13.82 20.42 -32.94
N PRO A 32 -13.58 19.55 -31.94
CA PRO A 32 -12.36 19.56 -31.16
C PRO A 32 -11.11 19.27 -32.01
N VAL A 33 -10.03 20.02 -31.78
CA VAL A 33 -8.74 19.81 -32.45
C VAL A 33 -8.02 18.61 -31.81
N TRP A 34 -7.70 17.61 -32.64
CA TRP A 34 -7.08 16.37 -32.17
C TRP A 34 -5.58 16.33 -32.45
N PHE A 35 -4.78 16.16 -31.40
CA PHE A 35 -3.34 15.95 -31.49
C PHE A 35 -2.98 14.50 -31.20
N GLY A 36 -2.26 13.85 -32.12
CA GLY A 36 -1.69 12.53 -31.87
C GLY A 36 -0.52 12.61 -30.88
N GLY A 37 -0.29 11.56 -30.10
CA GLY A 37 0.77 11.56 -29.07
C GLY A 37 2.15 12.02 -29.56
N GLY A 38 2.57 11.58 -30.76
CA GLY A 38 3.85 12.01 -31.36
C GLY A 38 3.89 13.48 -31.81
N LYS A 39 2.73 14.13 -32.05
CA LYS A 39 2.66 15.58 -32.32
C LYS A 39 2.76 16.42 -31.06
N LEU A 40 2.46 15.86 -29.88
CA LEU A 40 2.60 16.55 -28.60
C LEU A 40 4.07 16.59 -28.16
N ALA A 41 4.72 15.44 -28.18
CA ALA A 41 6.15 15.31 -27.93
C ALA A 41 6.67 13.95 -28.43
N ALA A 42 7.96 13.88 -28.74
CA ALA A 42 8.59 12.67 -29.27
C ALA A 42 8.55 11.49 -28.29
N ASP A 43 8.43 11.72 -26.99
CA ASP A 43 8.33 10.72 -25.92
C ASP A 43 6.89 10.26 -25.62
N LEU A 44 5.90 10.95 -26.19
CA LEU A 44 4.46 10.67 -26.02
C LEU A 44 3.87 9.78 -27.11
N THR A 45 4.70 9.15 -27.95
CA THR A 45 4.24 8.12 -28.89
C THR A 45 3.74 6.88 -28.15
N LEU A 46 2.74 6.18 -28.69
CA LEU A 46 2.14 5.00 -28.03
C LEU A 46 3.16 3.91 -27.67
N PRO A 47 4.15 3.55 -28.52
CA PRO A 47 5.18 2.57 -28.15
C PRO A 47 6.04 3.03 -26.98
N LYS A 48 6.48 4.30 -26.96
CA LYS A 48 7.28 4.84 -25.85
C LYS A 48 6.48 4.93 -24.56
N LEU A 49 5.19 5.30 -24.65
CA LEU A 49 4.29 5.24 -23.51
C LEU A 49 4.12 3.81 -22.99
N ARG A 50 3.94 2.81 -23.87
CA ARG A 50 3.85 1.39 -23.46
C ARG A 50 5.12 0.91 -22.75
N CYS A 51 6.30 1.24 -23.27
CA CYS A 51 7.58 0.95 -22.62
C CYS A 51 7.70 1.65 -21.27
N ARG A 52 7.44 2.96 -21.21
CA ARG A 52 7.47 3.75 -19.96
C ARG A 52 6.48 3.24 -18.93
N TRP A 53 5.32 2.78 -19.39
CA TRP A 53 4.28 2.28 -18.52
C TRP A 53 4.49 0.79 -18.17
N GLY A 54 5.44 0.07 -18.77
CA GLY A 54 5.61 -1.37 -18.51
C GLY A 54 4.34 -2.18 -18.81
N THR A 55 3.47 -1.68 -19.69
CA THR A 55 2.15 -2.27 -19.97
C THR A 55 2.26 -3.43 -20.95
N GLY A 56 3.10 -4.42 -20.64
CA GLY A 56 3.25 -5.63 -21.48
C GLY A 56 1.96 -6.45 -21.57
N ARG A 57 1.03 -6.37 -20.60
CA ARG A 57 -0.22 -7.17 -20.60
C ARG A 57 -1.44 -6.47 -19.95
N ALA A 58 -1.37 -5.18 -19.65
CA ALA A 58 -2.40 -4.49 -18.87
C ALA A 58 -3.71 -4.18 -19.66
N GLY A 59 -3.69 -4.29 -20.99
CA GLY A 59 -4.86 -4.04 -21.84
C GLY A 59 -5.94 -5.12 -21.79
N ALA A 60 -5.58 -6.36 -21.47
CA ALA A 60 -6.46 -7.53 -21.67
C ALA A 60 -7.50 -7.76 -20.56
N LEU A 61 -7.37 -7.12 -19.40
CA LEU A 61 -8.20 -7.45 -18.23
C LEU A 61 -9.44 -6.55 -18.05
N ARG A 62 -9.75 -5.64 -19.00
CA ARG A 62 -10.90 -4.73 -18.82
C ARG A 62 -12.16 -5.56 -19.07
N GLY A 63 -12.84 -5.95 -17.99
CA GLY A 63 -14.08 -6.74 -18.05
C GLY A 63 -14.05 -8.09 -17.34
N VAL A 64 -13.00 -8.42 -16.56
CA VAL A 64 -13.05 -9.60 -15.68
C VAL A 64 -13.68 -9.19 -14.36
N ASP A 65 -14.82 -9.78 -14.01
CA ASP A 65 -15.42 -9.66 -12.69
C ASP A 65 -14.49 -10.30 -11.65
N LEU A 66 -13.70 -9.46 -10.97
CA LEU A 66 -12.78 -9.92 -9.94
C LEU A 66 -13.57 -10.43 -8.72
N THR A 67 -13.22 -11.63 -8.26
CA THR A 67 -13.74 -12.18 -7.01
C THR A 67 -13.34 -11.30 -5.81
N ALA A 68 -14.03 -11.46 -4.68
CA ALA A 68 -13.66 -10.75 -3.45
C ALA A 68 -12.23 -11.10 -2.98
N ALA A 69 -11.80 -12.36 -3.16
CA ALA A 69 -10.48 -12.83 -2.81
C ALA A 69 -9.38 -12.20 -3.69
N GLU A 70 -9.57 -12.14 -5.01
CA GLU A 70 -8.63 -11.48 -5.93
C GLU A 70 -8.52 -9.98 -5.67
N ARG A 71 -9.65 -9.31 -5.40
CA ARG A 71 -9.63 -7.90 -4.99
C ARG A 71 -8.83 -7.71 -3.71
N ASN A 72 -9.05 -8.55 -2.70
CA ASN A 72 -8.28 -8.49 -1.46
C ASN A 72 -6.78 -8.76 -1.70
N ALA A 73 -6.42 -9.68 -2.59
CA ALA A 73 -5.04 -9.95 -2.98
C ALA A 73 -4.39 -8.75 -3.68
N ILE A 74 -5.13 -8.00 -4.51
CA ILE A 74 -4.67 -6.74 -5.13
C ILE A 74 -4.35 -5.70 -4.05
N TRP A 75 -5.23 -5.51 -3.07
CA TRP A 75 -4.99 -4.59 -1.96
C TRP A 75 -3.76 -5.00 -1.12
N GLN A 76 -3.61 -6.29 -0.82
CA GLN A 76 -2.45 -6.80 -0.10
C GLN A 76 -1.15 -6.65 -0.90
N HIS A 77 -1.20 -6.89 -2.22
CA HIS A 77 -0.07 -6.68 -3.10
C HIS A 77 0.33 -5.22 -3.11
N ALA A 78 -0.62 -4.29 -3.29
CA ALA A 78 -0.35 -2.86 -3.23
C ALA A 78 0.25 -2.44 -1.88
N ALA A 79 -0.25 -3.02 -0.78
CA ALA A 79 0.29 -2.78 0.56
C ALA A 79 1.76 -3.21 0.65
N ARG A 80 2.09 -4.44 0.22
CA ARG A 80 3.49 -4.93 0.17
C ARG A 80 4.37 -4.07 -0.74
N THR A 81 3.87 -3.66 -1.90
CA THR A 81 4.61 -2.80 -2.83
C THR A 81 4.92 -1.43 -2.22
N ALA A 82 3.98 -0.82 -1.49
CA ALA A 82 4.21 0.42 -0.76
C ALA A 82 5.28 0.25 0.34
N GLN A 83 5.25 -0.88 1.06
CA GLN A 83 6.28 -1.20 2.05
C GLN A 83 7.67 -1.33 1.42
N ASN A 84 7.78 -2.13 0.35
CA ASN A 84 9.06 -2.35 -0.33
C ASN A 84 9.61 -1.04 -0.90
N ALA A 85 8.75 -0.18 -1.45
CA ALA A 85 9.15 1.13 -1.95
C ALA A 85 9.67 2.05 -0.83
N ARG A 86 9.04 2.03 0.35
CA ARG A 86 9.54 2.74 1.54
C ARG A 86 10.95 2.28 1.92
N ASP A 87 11.15 0.97 1.99
CA ASP A 87 12.43 0.39 2.40
C ASP A 87 13.52 0.71 1.34
N GLN A 88 13.15 0.70 0.06
CA GLN A 88 14.04 1.13 -1.03
C GLN A 88 14.35 2.63 -1.02
N ILE A 89 13.39 3.50 -0.67
CA ILE A 89 13.64 4.93 -0.49
C ILE A 89 14.67 5.16 0.62
N ARG A 90 14.54 4.46 1.75
CA ARG A 90 15.50 4.57 2.86
C ARG A 90 16.89 4.06 2.48
N ALA A 91 16.96 2.90 1.82
CA ALA A 91 18.22 2.34 1.33
C ALA A 91 18.90 3.25 0.29
N ALA A 92 18.14 3.77 -0.69
CA ALA A 92 18.66 4.66 -1.71
C ALA A 92 19.08 6.03 -1.12
N ALA A 93 18.38 6.52 -0.10
CA ALA A 93 18.78 7.72 0.64
C ALA A 93 20.12 7.53 1.38
N SER A 94 20.39 6.35 1.96
CA SER A 94 21.69 6.06 2.59
C SER A 94 22.86 5.99 1.61
N VAL A 95 22.60 5.63 0.35
CA VAL A 95 23.62 5.51 -0.72
C VAL A 95 23.73 6.79 -1.57
N GLY A 96 22.81 7.74 -1.39
CA GLY A 96 22.81 9.01 -2.13
C GLY A 96 22.21 8.93 -3.55
N ASP A 97 21.47 7.87 -3.90
CA ASP A 97 20.79 7.77 -5.21
C ASP A 97 19.48 8.58 -5.22
N LEU A 98 19.62 9.88 -5.46
CA LEU A 98 18.51 10.81 -5.52
C LEU A 98 17.53 10.48 -6.67
N GLY A 99 17.99 9.87 -7.76
CA GLY A 99 17.17 9.54 -8.92
C GLY A 99 16.12 8.47 -8.59
N SER A 100 16.54 7.39 -7.93
CA SER A 100 15.64 6.33 -7.49
C SER A 100 14.65 6.80 -6.43
N VAL A 101 15.13 7.58 -5.47
CA VAL A 101 14.28 8.15 -4.41
C VAL A 101 13.21 9.08 -4.99
N THR A 102 13.57 9.93 -5.95
CA THR A 102 12.62 10.87 -6.57
C THR A 102 11.59 10.16 -7.44
N ASP A 103 11.97 9.15 -8.23
CA ASP A 103 10.99 8.35 -9.00
C ASP A 103 10.05 7.56 -8.09
N ALA A 104 10.57 6.94 -7.01
CA ALA A 104 9.74 6.20 -6.06
C ALA A 104 8.76 7.12 -5.32
N ALA A 105 9.21 8.29 -4.86
CA ALA A 105 8.33 9.29 -4.23
C ALA A 105 7.25 9.79 -5.21
N TRP A 106 7.61 9.99 -6.48
CA TRP A 106 6.67 10.42 -7.53
C TRP A 106 5.64 9.33 -7.82
N ALA A 107 6.08 8.09 -8.05
CA ALA A 107 5.21 6.93 -8.29
C ALA A 107 4.27 6.62 -7.11
N ALA A 108 4.69 6.89 -5.87
CA ALA A 108 3.83 6.73 -4.70
C ALA A 108 2.64 7.71 -4.71
N SER A 109 2.77 8.88 -5.35
CA SER A 109 1.66 9.82 -5.52
C SER A 109 0.55 9.22 -6.39
N ASP A 110 0.92 8.50 -7.46
CA ASP A 110 -0.03 7.81 -8.33
C ASP A 110 -0.77 6.70 -7.57
N THR A 111 -0.06 5.92 -6.76
CA THR A 111 -0.65 4.87 -5.92
C THR A 111 -1.63 5.46 -4.91
N LEU A 112 -1.28 6.57 -4.25
CA LEU A 112 -2.15 7.30 -3.33
C LEU A 112 -3.42 7.82 -4.03
N HIS A 113 -3.28 8.41 -5.21
CA HIS A 113 -4.42 8.91 -5.98
C HIS A 113 -5.33 7.79 -6.48
N SER A 114 -4.75 6.67 -6.95
CA SER A 114 -5.54 5.49 -7.30
C SER A 114 -6.28 4.93 -6.09
N ALA A 115 -5.62 4.83 -4.94
CA ALA A 115 -6.27 4.38 -3.71
C ALA A 115 -7.39 5.34 -3.27
N ALA A 116 -7.17 6.66 -3.33
CA ALA A 116 -8.17 7.68 -3.00
C ALA A 116 -9.38 7.65 -3.95
N ALA A 117 -9.13 7.48 -5.25
CA ALA A 117 -10.18 7.38 -6.26
C ALA A 117 -11.04 6.14 -6.05
N VAL A 118 -10.41 5.01 -5.73
CA VAL A 118 -11.10 3.76 -5.45
C VAL A 118 -11.89 3.89 -4.15
N LEU A 119 -11.26 4.29 -3.04
CA LEU A 119 -11.87 4.44 -1.70
C LEU A 119 -13.00 5.46 -1.61
N GLY A 120 -13.05 6.44 -2.53
CA GLY A 120 -14.07 7.50 -2.53
C GLY A 120 -14.00 8.47 -1.35
N SER A 121 -13.01 8.34 -0.46
CA SER A 121 -12.88 9.20 0.73
C SER A 121 -12.26 10.55 0.39
N ARG A 122 -12.96 11.64 0.76
CA ARG A 122 -12.45 13.02 0.61
C ARG A 122 -11.17 13.25 1.43
N VAL A 123 -11.06 12.62 2.59
CA VAL A 123 -9.88 12.74 3.47
C VAL A 123 -8.66 12.09 2.83
N VAL A 124 -8.82 10.90 2.25
CA VAL A 124 -7.72 10.21 1.55
C VAL A 124 -7.32 10.99 0.28
N ARG A 125 -8.28 11.63 -0.40
CA ARG A 125 -8.00 12.53 -1.53
C ARG A 125 -7.18 13.75 -1.12
N GLN A 126 -7.58 14.43 -0.03
CA GLN A 126 -6.82 15.58 0.50
C GLN A 126 -5.40 15.20 0.95
N ALA A 127 -5.25 13.98 1.52
CA ALA A 127 -3.94 13.43 1.84
C ALA A 127 -3.09 13.19 0.59
N ALA A 128 -3.70 12.61 -0.46
CA ALA A 128 -3.03 12.38 -1.73
C ALA A 128 -2.59 13.69 -2.41
N ASP A 129 -3.43 14.74 -2.38
CA ASP A 129 -3.11 16.07 -2.89
C ASP A 129 -1.92 16.68 -2.12
N SER A 130 -1.94 16.61 -0.79
CA SER A 130 -0.87 17.12 0.08
C SER A 130 0.45 16.36 -0.16
N TYR A 131 0.38 15.04 -0.33
CA TYR A 131 1.55 14.23 -0.65
C TYR A 131 2.11 14.55 -2.05
N ALA A 132 1.25 14.73 -3.05
CA ALA A 132 1.69 15.08 -4.40
C ALA A 132 2.42 16.43 -4.44
N GLN A 133 2.04 17.39 -3.59
CA GLN A 133 2.80 18.63 -3.40
C GLN A 133 4.20 18.36 -2.82
N ALA A 134 4.34 17.43 -1.88
CA ALA A 134 5.63 17.04 -1.30
C ALA A 134 6.52 16.23 -2.27
N ALA A 135 5.91 15.40 -3.11
CA ALA A 135 6.60 14.57 -4.09
C ALA A 135 7.14 15.38 -5.28
N ARG A 136 6.54 16.53 -5.59
CA ARG A 136 6.98 17.41 -6.70
C ARG A 136 8.19 18.25 -6.31
N ILE A 137 9.25 18.14 -7.09
CA ILE A 137 10.35 19.11 -7.10
C ILE A 137 9.97 20.21 -8.12
N PRO A 138 9.99 21.51 -7.74
CA PRO A 138 9.74 22.59 -8.68
C PRO A 138 10.68 22.49 -9.89
N TYR A 139 10.13 22.57 -11.10
CA TYR A 139 10.88 22.54 -12.37
C TYR A 139 11.64 21.23 -12.69
N ALA A 140 11.41 20.15 -11.94
CA ALA A 140 12.08 18.89 -12.22
C ALA A 140 11.52 18.22 -13.48
N ARG A 141 12.42 17.72 -14.33
CA ARG A 141 12.07 16.71 -15.35
C ARG A 141 11.51 15.47 -14.67
N MET A 142 10.60 14.79 -15.35
CA MET A 142 10.09 13.48 -14.94
C MET A 142 11.28 12.57 -14.55
N PRO A 143 11.30 12.02 -13.33
CA PRO A 143 12.38 11.15 -12.89
C PRO A 143 12.58 9.98 -13.86
N ARG A 144 13.83 9.51 -13.98
CA ARG A 144 14.12 8.32 -14.78
C ARG A 144 13.39 7.13 -14.13
N PRO A 145 12.68 6.28 -14.91
CA PRO A 145 11.94 5.17 -14.36
C PRO A 145 12.88 4.21 -13.62
N THR A 146 12.55 3.86 -12.38
CA THR A 146 13.24 2.83 -11.60
C THR A 146 12.35 1.61 -11.40
N PRO A 147 12.94 0.44 -11.08
CA PRO A 147 12.15 -0.75 -10.74
C PRO A 147 11.16 -0.48 -9.60
N ALA A 148 11.58 0.30 -8.59
CA ALA A 148 10.77 0.75 -7.46
C ALA A 148 9.52 1.50 -7.94
N GLY A 149 9.70 2.58 -8.70
CA GLY A 149 8.60 3.40 -9.19
C GLY A 149 7.71 2.66 -10.19
N ASN A 150 8.28 1.75 -11.00
CA ASN A 150 7.50 0.91 -11.90
C ASN A 150 6.59 -0.07 -11.16
N SER A 151 7.06 -0.68 -10.07
CA SER A 151 6.24 -1.56 -9.23
C SER A 151 5.07 -0.80 -8.59
N LEU A 152 5.29 0.42 -8.10
CA LEU A 152 4.26 1.30 -7.56
C LEU A 152 3.23 1.69 -8.63
N ARG A 153 3.68 2.12 -9.82
CA ARG A 153 2.79 2.43 -10.94
C ARG A 153 1.98 1.21 -11.40
N GLN A 154 2.55 0.02 -11.36
CA GLN A 154 1.82 -1.23 -11.63
C GLN A 154 0.75 -1.48 -10.55
N ALA A 155 1.09 -1.34 -9.27
CA ALA A 155 0.13 -1.46 -8.17
C ALA A 155 -1.01 -0.43 -8.28
N ALA A 156 -0.71 0.82 -8.60
CA ALA A 156 -1.70 1.88 -8.83
C ALA A 156 -2.70 1.54 -9.94
N ARG A 157 -2.25 0.87 -11.01
CA ARG A 157 -3.11 0.40 -12.10
C ARG A 157 -3.92 -0.84 -11.74
N LEU A 158 -3.39 -1.72 -10.89
CA LEU A 158 -4.18 -2.84 -10.37
C LEU A 158 -5.27 -2.33 -9.43
N LEU A 159 -4.95 -1.35 -8.57
CA LEU A 159 -5.91 -0.68 -7.70
C LEU A 159 -7.04 -0.01 -8.48
N SER A 160 -6.73 0.73 -9.56
CA SER A 160 -7.77 1.42 -10.36
C SER A 160 -8.76 0.49 -11.06
N ARG A 161 -8.49 -0.82 -11.06
CA ARG A 161 -9.37 -1.87 -11.58
C ARG A 161 -10.12 -2.62 -10.49
N ALA A 162 -9.67 -2.50 -9.25
CA ALA A 162 -10.34 -3.10 -8.11
C ALA A 162 -11.59 -2.26 -7.78
N ALA A 163 -12.77 -2.77 -8.11
CA ALA A 163 -14.02 -2.18 -7.65
C ALA A 163 -14.08 -2.22 -6.12
N LEU A 164 -14.63 -1.17 -5.50
CA LEU A 164 -14.81 -1.17 -4.05
C LEU A 164 -15.84 -2.23 -3.65
N VAL A 165 -15.49 -3.01 -2.65
CA VAL A 165 -16.44 -3.76 -1.81
C VAL A 165 -16.20 -3.30 -0.38
N ASN A 166 -17.09 -3.68 0.53
CA ASN A 166 -17.00 -3.48 1.98
C ASN A 166 -15.56 -3.35 2.49
N PRO A 167 -15.31 -2.41 3.42
CA PRO A 167 -13.96 -2.11 3.89
C PRO A 167 -13.24 -3.37 4.36
N THR A 168 -12.01 -3.59 3.90
CA THR A 168 -11.22 -4.78 4.23
C THR A 168 -9.97 -4.44 5.03
N ALA A 169 -9.47 -5.39 5.83
CA ALA A 169 -8.22 -5.22 6.57
C ALA A 169 -7.02 -4.94 5.64
N ALA A 170 -7.06 -5.42 4.39
CA ALA A 170 -6.04 -5.13 3.38
C ALA A 170 -6.04 -3.65 2.95
N GLN A 171 -7.21 -3.01 2.85
CA GLN A 171 -7.30 -1.56 2.61
C GLN A 171 -6.71 -0.76 3.78
N ALA A 172 -7.02 -1.15 5.03
CA ALA A 172 -6.43 -0.51 6.21
C ALA A 172 -4.90 -0.67 6.24
N SER A 173 -4.39 -1.87 5.92
CA SER A 173 -2.95 -2.13 5.82
C SER A 173 -2.29 -1.28 4.74
N LEU A 174 -2.91 -1.10 3.58
CA LEU A 174 -2.37 -0.22 2.54
C LEU A 174 -2.28 1.23 3.02
N ILE A 175 -3.34 1.77 3.63
CA ILE A 175 -3.35 3.16 4.12
C ILE A 175 -2.23 3.37 5.14
N VAL A 176 -2.05 2.45 6.09
CA VAL A 176 -0.98 2.51 7.09
C VAL A 176 0.40 2.47 6.43
N ARG A 177 0.61 1.60 5.44
CA ARG A 177 1.89 1.50 4.73
C ARG A 177 2.19 2.73 3.86
N LEU A 178 1.16 3.36 3.29
CA LEU A 178 1.31 4.63 2.58
C LEU A 178 1.61 5.79 3.54
N ALA A 179 1.01 5.81 4.74
CA ALA A 179 1.36 6.79 5.77
C ALA A 179 2.83 6.67 6.17
N ALA A 180 3.30 5.44 6.36
CA ALA A 180 4.68 5.18 6.73
C ALA A 180 5.67 5.43 5.58
N LEU A 181 5.23 5.29 4.32
CA LEU A 181 6.00 5.75 3.16
C LEU A 181 6.11 7.28 3.15
N ALA A 182 5.03 8.00 3.47
CA ALA A 182 5.07 9.45 3.60
C ALA A 182 6.06 9.92 4.68
N GLU A 183 6.20 9.17 5.78
CA GLU A 183 7.24 9.39 6.80
C GLU A 183 8.66 9.31 6.25
N ALA A 184 8.97 8.29 5.45
CA ALA A 184 10.28 8.21 4.79
C ALA A 184 10.53 9.41 3.85
N VAL A 185 9.48 9.94 3.22
CA VAL A 185 9.58 11.17 2.41
C VAL A 185 9.75 12.43 3.27
N ILE A 186 9.19 12.47 4.49
CA ILE A 186 9.44 13.55 5.45
C ILE A 186 10.93 13.59 5.81
N GLU A 187 11.49 12.45 6.23
CA GLU A 187 12.92 12.30 6.57
C GLU A 187 13.80 12.78 5.40
N LEU A 188 13.49 12.33 4.19
CA LEU A 188 14.18 12.73 2.97
C LEU A 188 14.13 14.25 2.74
N ARG A 189 12.94 14.86 2.83
CA ARG A 189 12.77 16.30 2.56
C ARG A 189 13.42 17.15 3.64
N GLN A 190 13.49 16.67 4.88
CA GLN A 190 14.25 17.30 5.96
C GLN A 190 15.75 17.26 5.67
N ALA A 191 16.28 16.09 5.28
CA ALA A 191 17.70 15.97 4.89
C ALA A 191 18.06 16.90 3.71
N GLN A 192 17.12 17.13 2.79
CA GLN A 192 17.26 18.05 1.67
C GLN A 192 17.06 19.53 2.03
N GLN A 193 16.73 19.88 3.27
CA GLN A 193 16.37 21.24 3.69
C GLN A 193 15.11 21.82 3.02
N HIS A 194 14.19 20.95 2.57
CA HIS A 194 12.94 21.35 1.92
C HIS A 194 11.77 21.39 2.93
N ALA A 195 11.78 22.38 3.82
CA ALA A 195 10.83 22.47 4.95
C ALA A 195 9.34 22.50 4.54
N ALA A 196 9.00 23.24 3.47
CA ALA A 196 7.62 23.32 2.97
C ALA A 196 7.10 21.95 2.47
N GLN A 197 7.96 21.18 1.79
CA GLN A 197 7.60 19.83 1.30
C GLN A 197 7.50 18.82 2.44
N ALA A 198 8.38 18.91 3.44
CA ALA A 198 8.28 18.10 4.66
C ALA A 198 6.98 18.39 5.44
N ALA A 199 6.54 19.65 5.50
CA ALA A 199 5.25 20.02 6.11
C ALA A 199 4.05 19.45 5.34
N ALA A 200 4.08 19.50 4.00
CA ALA A 200 3.04 18.92 3.16
C ALA A 200 2.94 17.38 3.32
N ALA A 201 4.09 16.69 3.40
CA ALA A 201 4.14 15.25 3.65
C ALA A 201 3.62 14.89 5.06
N ARG A 202 3.90 15.71 6.09
CA ARG A 202 3.35 15.53 7.44
C ARG A 202 1.82 15.57 7.48
N ARG A 203 1.22 16.58 6.86
CA ARG A 203 -0.26 16.67 6.76
C ARG A 203 -0.85 15.43 6.07
N ALA A 204 -0.21 14.96 5.01
CA ALA A 204 -0.64 13.73 4.33
C ALA A 204 -0.57 12.50 5.26
N ALA A 205 0.54 12.32 5.98
CA ALA A 205 0.71 11.21 6.92
C ALA A 205 -0.32 11.26 8.05
N GLU A 206 -0.61 12.43 8.62
CA GLU A 206 -1.63 12.63 9.65
C GLU A 206 -3.02 12.20 9.17
N HIS A 207 -3.44 12.65 7.99
CA HIS A 207 -4.71 12.27 7.39
C HIS A 207 -4.79 10.76 7.11
N LEU A 208 -3.72 10.16 6.58
CA LEU A 208 -3.65 8.71 6.33
C LEU A 208 -3.70 7.91 7.64
N HIS A 209 -3.00 8.33 8.69
CA HIS A 209 -3.05 7.67 10.01
C HIS A 209 -4.43 7.76 10.66
N ALA A 210 -5.12 8.90 10.52
CA ALA A 210 -6.49 9.05 11.01
C ALA A 210 -7.45 8.09 10.28
N GLU A 211 -7.37 8.02 8.95
CA GLU A 211 -8.21 7.14 8.14
C GLU A 211 -7.86 5.65 8.33
N GLY A 212 -6.56 5.32 8.42
CA GLY A 212 -6.08 3.97 8.68
C GLY A 212 -6.58 3.42 10.02
N ARG A 213 -6.57 4.25 11.08
CA ARG A 213 -7.16 3.90 12.38
C ARG A 213 -8.68 3.72 12.32
N ARG A 214 -9.39 4.57 11.58
CA ARG A 214 -10.85 4.44 11.37
C ARG A 214 -11.20 3.14 10.65
N LEU A 215 -10.48 2.84 9.58
CA LEU A 215 -10.71 1.65 8.77
C LEU A 215 -10.33 0.38 9.55
N GLY A 216 -9.19 0.39 10.24
CA GLY A 216 -8.74 -0.70 11.10
C GLY A 216 -9.80 -1.09 12.13
N ARG A 217 -10.38 -0.12 12.86
CA ARG A 217 -11.46 -0.37 13.84
C ARG A 217 -12.72 -0.99 13.23
N ARG A 218 -13.06 -0.63 11.99
CA ARG A 218 -14.22 -1.18 11.27
C ARG A 218 -13.99 -2.62 10.81
N THR A 219 -12.76 -2.96 10.47
CA THR A 219 -12.36 -4.27 9.94
C THR A 219 -11.82 -5.22 11.00
N GLU A 220 -11.70 -4.74 12.23
CA GLU A 220 -11.15 -5.48 13.36
C GLU A 220 -12.03 -6.67 13.73
N SER A 221 -11.40 -7.83 13.95
CA SER A 221 -12.11 -9.01 14.43
C SER A 221 -12.62 -8.80 15.85
N ARG A 222 -13.68 -9.50 16.25
CA ARG A 222 -14.22 -9.42 17.62
C ARG A 222 -13.15 -9.77 18.67
N ALA A 223 -12.32 -10.77 18.41
CA ALA A 223 -11.23 -11.17 19.31
C ALA A 223 -10.17 -10.08 19.46
N THR A 224 -9.74 -9.46 18.35
CA THR A 224 -8.77 -8.36 18.36
C THR A 224 -9.33 -7.14 19.10
N ARG A 225 -10.62 -6.82 18.88
CA ARG A 225 -11.31 -5.73 19.58
C ARG A 225 -11.35 -5.97 21.08
N SER A 226 -11.69 -7.18 21.53
CA SER A 226 -11.70 -7.52 22.95
C SER A 226 -10.31 -7.43 23.57
N ALA A 227 -9.26 -7.93 22.89
CA ALA A 227 -7.88 -7.83 23.38
C ALA A 227 -7.42 -6.36 23.49
N ARG A 228 -7.76 -5.52 22.52
CA ARG A 228 -7.47 -4.09 22.55
C ARG A 228 -8.20 -3.38 23.69
N LEU A 229 -9.50 -3.60 23.85
CA LEU A 229 -10.26 -3.00 24.94
C LEU A 229 -9.74 -3.47 26.30
N ALA A 230 -9.32 -4.73 26.43
CA ALA A 230 -8.67 -5.23 27.64
C ALA A 230 -7.32 -4.53 27.91
N ALA A 231 -6.51 -4.28 26.87
CA ALA A 231 -5.25 -3.54 26.98
C ALA A 231 -5.44 -2.03 27.25
N GLU A 232 -6.52 -1.42 26.78
CA GLU A 232 -6.86 -0.01 27.04
C GLU A 232 -7.54 0.17 28.41
N SER A 233 -8.27 -0.83 28.90
CA SER A 233 -9.00 -0.79 30.18
C SER A 233 -8.10 -1.08 31.39
N PHE A 234 -6.92 -1.66 31.17
CA PHE A 234 -5.95 -1.93 32.22
C PHE A 234 -4.64 -1.19 31.93
N PRO A 235 -4.19 -0.25 32.78
CA PRO A 235 -2.80 0.15 32.76
C PRO A 235 -1.98 -1.09 33.15
N ALA A 236 -1.35 -1.72 32.16
CA ALA A 236 -0.39 -2.77 32.42
C ALA A 236 0.71 -2.19 33.31
N GLN A 237 0.75 -2.59 34.58
CA GLN A 237 1.88 -2.29 35.45
C GLN A 237 3.13 -2.93 34.81
N PRO A 238 4.18 -2.16 34.50
CA PRO A 238 5.43 -2.72 34.03
C PRO A 238 6.10 -3.42 35.22
N GLY A 239 5.86 -4.73 35.39
CA GLY A 239 6.51 -5.49 36.46
C GLY A 239 5.94 -6.87 36.80
N ALA A 240 4.78 -7.28 36.28
CA ALA A 240 4.26 -8.61 36.57
C ALA A 240 4.85 -9.65 35.60
N ALA A 241 6.03 -10.17 35.92
CA ALA A 241 6.49 -11.44 35.38
C ALA A 241 5.40 -12.52 35.62
N PRO A 242 5.14 -13.43 34.66
CA PRO A 242 4.17 -14.49 34.87
C PRO A 242 4.66 -15.37 36.03
N ARG A 243 3.96 -15.27 37.16
CA ARG A 243 4.23 -16.06 38.35
C ARG A 243 3.76 -17.48 38.06
N VAL A 244 4.67 -18.32 37.59
CA VAL A 244 4.46 -19.76 37.43
C VAL A 244 4.08 -20.31 38.82
N PRO A 245 2.93 -20.97 39.00
CA PRO A 245 2.60 -21.59 40.28
C PRO A 245 3.58 -22.74 40.53
N GLY A 246 4.53 -22.53 41.42
CA GLY A 246 5.43 -23.57 41.90
C GLY A 246 4.63 -24.66 42.60
N TRP A 247 4.71 -25.88 42.07
CA TRP A 247 4.33 -27.08 42.80
C TRP A 247 5.30 -27.25 43.98
N HIS A 248 4.77 -27.19 45.20
CA HIS A 248 5.48 -27.62 46.40
C HIS A 248 5.02 -29.03 46.78
N PRO A 249 5.93 -30.01 46.97
CA PRO A 249 5.56 -31.28 47.55
C PRO A 249 5.62 -31.16 49.07
N THR A 250 4.47 -31.27 49.74
CA THR A 250 4.43 -31.47 51.20
C THR A 250 4.17 -32.93 51.51
N ALA A 251 5.19 -33.56 52.08
CA ALA A 251 5.10 -34.86 52.72
C ALA A 251 4.23 -34.79 53.99
N SER A 252 3.39 -35.82 54.20
CA SER A 252 3.39 -36.67 55.41
C SER A 252 2.03 -37.36 55.57
N SER A 253 2.06 -38.69 55.68
CA SER A 253 1.02 -39.47 56.34
C SER A 253 1.61 -40.83 56.71
N SER A 254 2.04 -40.89 57.95
CA SER A 254 2.44 -42.08 58.70
C SER A 254 1.32 -43.12 58.76
N TRP A 255 1.61 -44.39 58.44
CA TRP A 255 0.90 -45.53 59.01
C TRP A 255 1.88 -46.65 59.36
N ARG A 256 1.80 -47.06 60.61
CA ARG A 256 2.65 -48.04 61.30
C ARG A 256 1.84 -49.32 61.49
N GLY A 257 2.29 -50.42 60.86
CA GLY A 257 2.03 -51.83 61.22
C GLY A 257 0.64 -52.41 60.88
N PRO A 258 0.46 -53.76 60.87
CA PRO A 258 1.36 -54.79 61.44
C PRO A 258 1.77 -55.93 60.47
N ALA A 259 2.88 -56.61 60.78
CA ALA A 259 3.17 -58.00 60.36
C ALA A 259 2.52 -58.96 61.40
N PRO A 260 2.17 -60.23 61.11
CA PRO A 260 3.03 -61.32 60.60
C PRO A 260 2.28 -62.19 59.55
N SER A 261 2.73 -63.32 58.97
CA SER A 261 3.44 -64.50 59.46
C SER A 261 3.86 -65.40 58.28
N ARG A 262 5.06 -66.00 58.34
CA ARG A 262 5.44 -67.19 57.55
C ARG A 262 4.69 -68.43 58.08
N PRO A 263 4.53 -69.50 57.28
CA PRO A 263 5.43 -70.65 57.45
C PRO A 263 5.85 -71.41 56.16
N ARG A 264 7.05 -72.02 56.27
CA ARG A 264 7.66 -73.23 55.65
C ARG A 264 6.88 -73.94 54.50
N GLY A 265 7.43 -74.15 53.29
CA GLY A 265 8.39 -75.20 52.88
C GLY A 265 7.65 -76.43 52.28
N PRO A 266 8.25 -77.47 51.65
CA PRO A 266 9.51 -77.59 50.90
C PRO A 266 9.36 -78.34 49.51
N THR A 267 10.50 -78.61 48.85
CA THR A 267 10.78 -79.64 47.81
C THR A 267 10.10 -79.51 46.43
N ARG A 268 10.79 -79.69 45.30
CA ARG A 268 11.67 -80.81 44.92
C ARG A 268 12.64 -80.38 43.81
#